data_AF-A0A538MJB4-F1
#
_entry.id   AF-A0A538MJB4-F1
#
_cell.length_a   1.000
_cell.length_b   1.000
_cell.length_c   1.000
_cell.angle_alpha   90.00
_cell.angle_beta   90.00
_cell.angle_gamma   90.00
#
_symmetry.space_group_name_H-M   'P 1'
#
loop_
_entity.id
_entity.type
_entity.pdbx_description
1 polymer ?
#
loop_
_entity_poly.entity_id
_entity_poly.type
_entity_poly.pdbx_seq_one_letter_code
_entity_poly.pdbx_strand_id
1 'polypeptide(L)'
;MKALRTIYRYWITLLFAAVLAQISAAAYGGFYAAQKLGDQKGSDESKVISEKTFDHGFGFHTAFGYLLFLGAVLLLVLALAGRLGKRGILFSLAVPVAVAVQIVLAWISGSVHAVGILHGLNALVIFGLTGYLTGQQWRAARAATVTAPAAPQMT
;
A
#
# COMPACT_ATOMS: atom_id res chain seq x y z
N MET A 1 -18.77 13.09 13.66
CA MET A 1 -18.61 12.72 12.22
C MET A 1 -17.46 13.46 11.51
N LYS A 2 -17.29 14.79 11.68
CA LYS A 2 -16.17 15.53 11.03
C LYS A 2 -14.79 14.99 11.41
N ALA A 3 -14.56 14.68 12.70
CA ALA A 3 -13.30 14.11 13.18
C ALA A 3 -12.93 12.78 12.48
N LEU A 4 -13.88 11.84 12.38
CA LEU A 4 -13.64 10.55 11.68
C LEU A 4 -13.31 10.73 10.20
N ARG A 5 -13.93 11.70 9.52
CA ARG A 5 -13.58 12.02 8.12
C ARG A 5 -12.16 12.58 8.00
N THR A 6 -11.74 13.40 8.96
CA THR A 6 -10.37 13.88 9.04
C THR A 6 -9.39 12.74 9.31
N ILE A 7 -9.68 11.88 10.30
CA ILE A 7 -8.85 10.70 10.61
C ILE A 7 -8.73 9.80 9.39
N TYR A 8 -9.84 9.47 8.71
CA TYR A 8 -9.84 8.70 7.47
C TYR A 8 -8.93 9.32 6.40
N ARG A 9 -9.00 10.64 6.21
CA ARG A 9 -8.19 11.35 5.20
C ARG A 9 -6.69 11.25 5.49
N TYR A 10 -6.28 11.44 6.73
CA TYR A 10 -4.87 11.27 7.09
C TYR A 10 -4.45 9.80 7.05
N TRP A 11 -5.32 8.89 7.48
CA TRP A 11 -5.06 7.46 7.43
C TRP A 11 -4.84 6.95 6.01
N ILE A 12 -5.69 7.33 5.05
CA ILE A 12 -5.49 6.94 3.64
C ILE A 12 -4.21 7.54 3.05
N THR A 13 -3.84 8.76 3.48
CA THR A 13 -2.58 9.39 3.05
C THR A 13 -1.38 8.60 3.58
N LEU A 14 -1.42 8.20 4.86
CA LEU A 14 -0.38 7.37 5.47
C LEU A 14 -0.29 5.99 4.80
N LEU A 15 -1.43 5.36 4.52
CA LEU A 15 -1.47 4.09 3.80
C LEU A 15 -0.91 4.21 2.38
N PHE A 16 -1.21 5.29 1.66
CA PHE A 16 -0.62 5.53 0.34
C PHE A 16 0.91 5.65 0.42
N ALA A 17 1.42 6.39 1.41
CA ALA A 17 2.87 6.46 1.66
C ALA A 17 3.46 5.10 2.06
N ALA A 18 2.73 4.29 2.84
CA ALA A 18 3.13 2.93 3.18
C ALA A 18 3.17 2.00 1.95
N VAL A 19 2.24 2.15 1.00
CA VAL A 19 2.28 1.41 -0.28
C VAL A 19 3.52 1.79 -1.09
N LEU A 20 3.89 3.07 -1.15
CA LEU A 20 5.15 3.49 -1.77
C LEU A 20 6.37 2.85 -1.08
N ALA A 21 6.41 2.89 0.26
CA ALA A 21 7.48 2.25 1.02
C ALA A 21 7.56 0.73 0.76
N GLN A 22 6.40 0.07 0.64
CA GLN A 22 6.30 -1.36 0.37
C GLN A 22 6.83 -1.75 -1.02
N ILE A 23 6.57 -0.93 -2.04
CA ILE A 23 7.11 -1.11 -3.40
C ILE A 23 8.63 -0.89 -3.38
N SER A 24 9.09 0.17 -2.72
CA SER A 24 10.53 0.45 -2.57
C SER A 24 11.25 -0.68 -1.82
N ALA A 25 10.61 -1.29 -0.82
CA ALA A 25 11.15 -2.44 -0.11
C ALA A 25 11.31 -3.68 -1.00
N ALA A 26 10.36 -3.93 -1.92
CA ALA A 26 10.50 -5.02 -2.90
C ALA A 26 11.67 -4.77 -3.84
N ALA A 27 11.81 -3.54 -4.34
CA ALA A 27 12.94 -3.15 -5.17
C ALA A 27 14.27 -3.31 -4.42
N TYR A 28 14.33 -2.86 -3.15
CA TYR A 28 15.48 -3.06 -2.29
C TYR A 28 15.87 -4.54 -2.17
N GLY A 29 14.90 -5.43 -1.91
CA GLY A 29 15.17 -6.88 -1.83
C GLY A 29 15.77 -7.44 -3.13
N GLY A 30 15.26 -7.01 -4.28
CA GLY A 30 15.79 -7.40 -5.59
C GLY A 30 17.23 -6.95 -5.81
N PHE A 31 17.53 -5.67 -5.54
CA PHE A 31 18.89 -5.13 -5.68
C PHE A 31 19.85 -5.70 -4.62
N TYR A 32 19.38 -5.98 -3.40
CA TYR A 32 20.16 -6.66 -2.37
C TYR A 32 20.58 -8.06 -2.83
N ALA A 33 19.64 -8.85 -3.37
CA ALA A 33 19.94 -10.17 -3.90
C ALA A 33 20.94 -10.10 -5.07
N ALA A 34 20.75 -9.15 -5.99
CA ALA A 34 21.68 -8.93 -7.11
C ALA A 34 23.09 -8.56 -6.63
N GLN A 35 23.21 -7.67 -5.64
CA GLN A 35 24.49 -7.32 -5.03
C GLN A 35 25.15 -8.55 -4.40
N LYS A 36 24.39 -9.35 -3.62
CA LYS A 36 24.92 -10.56 -2.98
C LYS A 36 25.35 -11.65 -3.96
N LEU A 37 24.79 -11.66 -5.16
CA LEU A 37 25.26 -12.53 -6.23
C LEU A 37 26.56 -11.98 -6.83
N GLY A 38 26.64 -10.67 -7.05
CA GLY A 38 27.84 -10.00 -7.58
C GLY A 38 29.06 -10.04 -6.66
N ASP A 39 28.84 -10.05 -5.34
CA ASP A 39 29.90 -10.15 -4.32
C ASP A 39 30.58 -11.55 -4.29
N GLN A 40 29.98 -12.57 -4.90
CA GLN A 40 30.51 -13.93 -4.90
C GLN A 40 31.68 -14.09 -5.88
N LYS A 41 32.70 -14.83 -5.45
CA LYS A 41 33.85 -15.21 -6.29
C LYS A 41 33.57 -16.55 -6.97
N GLY A 42 34.18 -16.76 -8.14
CA GLY A 42 34.02 -17.98 -8.94
C GLY A 42 33.43 -17.69 -10.31
N SER A 43 33.22 -18.76 -11.10
CA SER A 43 32.50 -18.66 -12.37
C SER A 43 31.03 -18.29 -12.12
N ASP A 44 30.37 -17.68 -13.11
CA ASP A 44 28.97 -17.26 -12.96
C ASP A 44 28.03 -18.45 -12.67
N GLU A 45 28.34 -19.63 -13.19
CA GLU A 45 27.59 -20.87 -12.92
C GLU A 45 27.66 -21.33 -11.46
N SER A 46 28.70 -20.92 -10.73
CA SER A 46 28.89 -21.28 -9.32
C SER A 46 28.24 -20.32 -8.34
N LYS A 47 27.78 -19.14 -8.81
CA LYS A 47 27.19 -18.10 -7.96
C LYS A 47 25.72 -18.45 -7.68
N VAL A 48 25.36 -18.52 -6.41
CA VAL A 48 24.02 -18.92 -5.96
C VAL A 48 23.53 -18.05 -4.81
N ILE A 49 22.23 -17.76 -4.77
CA ILE A 49 21.61 -17.07 -3.63
C ILE A 49 20.95 -18.10 -2.72
N SER A 50 21.36 -18.13 -1.46
CA SER A 50 20.66 -18.93 -0.45
C SER A 50 19.30 -18.31 -0.11
N GLU A 51 18.34 -19.15 0.26
CA GLU A 51 17.01 -18.72 0.72
C GLU A 51 17.13 -17.72 1.88
N LYS A 52 17.99 -18.00 2.87
CA LYS A 52 18.24 -17.07 3.99
C LYS A 52 18.71 -15.68 3.54
N THR A 53 19.55 -15.60 2.51
CA THR A 53 20.02 -14.31 1.98
C THR A 53 18.90 -13.58 1.24
N PHE A 54 18.11 -14.32 0.46
CA PHE A 54 16.94 -13.79 -0.23
C PHE A 54 15.91 -13.24 0.77
N ASP A 55 15.52 -14.05 1.75
CA ASP A 55 14.56 -13.70 2.80
C ASP A 55 15.02 -12.51 3.63
N HIS A 56 16.33 -12.35 3.84
CA HIS A 56 16.84 -11.19 4.54
C HIS A 56 16.59 -9.89 3.75
N GLY A 57 16.84 -9.89 2.43
CA GLY A 57 16.59 -8.75 1.57
C GLY A 57 15.10 -8.38 1.46
N PHE A 58 14.23 -9.39 1.40
CA PHE A 58 12.78 -9.23 1.30
C PHE A 58 12.05 -9.23 2.65
N GLY A 59 12.75 -9.37 3.77
CA GLY A 59 12.14 -9.57 5.08
C GLY A 59 11.27 -8.39 5.51
N PHE A 60 11.77 -7.17 5.31
CA PHE A 60 10.98 -5.97 5.59
C PHE A 60 9.74 -5.88 4.69
N HIS A 61 9.88 -6.12 3.38
CA HIS A 61 8.75 -6.16 2.45
C HIS A 61 7.69 -7.19 2.89
N THR A 62 8.11 -8.40 3.27
CA THR A 62 7.20 -9.46 3.68
C THR A 62 6.46 -9.11 4.97
N ALA A 63 7.18 -8.74 6.03
CA ALA A 63 6.58 -8.40 7.32
C ALA A 63 5.71 -7.13 7.24
N PHE A 64 6.19 -6.09 6.57
CA PHE A 64 5.48 -4.82 6.42
C PHE A 64 4.22 -4.98 5.55
N GLY A 65 4.21 -5.91 4.59
CA GLY A 65 3.02 -6.24 3.80
C GLY A 65 1.84 -6.70 4.65
N TYR A 66 2.08 -7.53 5.68
CA TYR A 66 1.03 -7.94 6.60
C TYR A 66 0.52 -6.79 7.48
N LEU A 67 1.41 -5.88 7.91
CA LEU A 67 1.00 -4.67 8.63
C LEU A 67 0.17 -3.74 7.75
N LEU A 68 0.53 -3.61 6.47
CA LEU A 68 -0.23 -2.85 5.48
C LEU A 68 -1.65 -3.42 5.31
N PHE A 69 -1.80 -4.75 5.27
CA PHE A 69 -3.11 -5.39 5.24
C PHE A 69 -3.96 -5.01 6.45
N LEU A 70 -3.42 -5.07 7.67
CA LEU A 70 -4.14 -4.62 8.87
C LEU A 70 -4.53 -3.14 8.78
N GLY A 71 -3.63 -2.29 8.27
CA GLY A 71 -3.92 -0.88 8.06
C GLY A 71 -5.03 -0.64 7.03
N ALA A 72 -5.09 -1.44 5.97
CA ALA A 72 -6.16 -1.41 4.98
C ALA A 72 -7.51 -1.87 5.55
N VAL A 73 -7.51 -2.84 6.47
CA VAL A 73 -8.73 -3.23 7.19
C VAL A 73 -9.19 -2.08 8.11
N LEU A 74 -8.26 -1.41 8.81
CA LEU A 74 -8.60 -0.24 9.63
C LEU A 74 -9.20 0.90 8.79
N LEU A 75 -8.71 1.11 7.56
CA LEU A 75 -9.31 2.08 6.63
C LEU A 75 -10.81 1.79 6.39
N LEU A 76 -11.17 0.54 6.15
CA LEU A 76 -12.57 0.14 5.97
C LEU A 76 -13.40 0.39 7.24
N VAL A 77 -12.87 0.06 8.41
CA VAL A 77 -13.53 0.33 9.70
C VAL A 77 -13.77 1.84 9.85
N LEU A 78 -12.79 2.68 9.54
CA LEU A 78 -12.93 4.14 9.58
C LEU A 78 -13.97 4.65 8.57
N ALA A 79 -14.08 4.04 7.39
CA ALA A 79 -15.09 4.38 6.39
C ALA A 79 -16.51 4.07 6.85
N LEU A 80 -16.69 2.89 7.46
CA LEU A 80 -17.96 2.44 8.04
C LEU A 80 -18.36 3.34 9.22
N ALA A 81 -17.45 3.55 10.18
CA ALA A 81 -17.68 4.41 11.34
C ALA A 81 -17.93 5.87 10.95
N GLY A 82 -17.20 6.37 9.95
CA GLY A 82 -17.36 7.71 9.39
C GLY A 82 -18.58 7.89 8.49
N ARG A 83 -19.31 6.81 8.19
CA ARG A 83 -20.49 6.75 7.31
C ARG A 83 -20.25 7.50 5.99
N LEU A 84 -19.20 7.12 5.26
CA LEU A 84 -18.77 7.81 4.03
C LEU A 84 -19.70 7.62 2.82
N GLY A 85 -20.88 7.02 3.02
CA GLY A 85 -21.80 6.64 1.96
C GLY A 85 -21.34 5.39 1.21
N LYS A 86 -22.24 4.82 0.41
CA LYS A 86 -22.03 3.52 -0.27
C LYS A 86 -20.74 3.50 -1.10
N ARG A 87 -20.52 4.55 -1.91
CA ARG A 87 -19.33 4.64 -2.76
C ARG A 87 -18.05 4.73 -1.93
N GLY A 88 -18.01 5.57 -0.89
CA GLY A 88 -16.85 5.69 -0.01
C GLY A 88 -16.48 4.35 0.63
N ILE A 89 -17.48 3.67 1.20
CA ILE A 89 -17.31 2.34 1.83
C ILE A 89 -16.82 1.30 0.81
N LEU A 90 -17.40 1.26 -0.40
CA LEU A 90 -17.01 0.28 -1.42
C LEU A 90 -15.55 0.45 -1.86
N PHE A 91 -15.10 1.69 -2.09
CA PHE A 91 -13.69 1.95 -2.41
C PHE A 91 -12.77 1.64 -1.22
N SER A 92 -13.20 1.91 0.02
CA SER A 92 -12.44 1.52 1.22
C SER A 92 -12.37 0.01 1.42
N LEU A 93 -13.39 -0.75 0.97
CA LEU A 93 -13.39 -2.22 0.98
C LEU A 93 -12.49 -2.79 -0.12
N ALA A 94 -12.44 -2.14 -1.29
CA ALA A 94 -11.60 -2.58 -2.39
C ALA A 94 -10.10 -2.61 -2.01
N VAL A 95 -9.64 -1.72 -1.12
CA VAL A 95 -8.23 -1.68 -0.67
C VAL A 95 -7.81 -2.96 0.07
N PRO A 96 -8.42 -3.37 1.21
CA PRO A 96 -8.03 -4.60 1.90
C PRO A 96 -8.26 -5.85 1.04
N VAL A 97 -9.29 -5.87 0.18
CA VAL A 97 -9.48 -6.99 -0.77
C VAL A 97 -8.31 -7.07 -1.74
N ALA A 98 -7.90 -5.97 -2.34
CA ALA A 98 -6.76 -5.94 -3.25
C ALA A 98 -5.45 -6.34 -2.53
N VAL A 99 -5.25 -5.91 -1.27
CA VAL A 99 -4.07 -6.31 -0.48
C VAL A 99 -4.13 -7.80 -0.10
N ALA A 100 -5.29 -8.35 0.24
CA ALA A 100 -5.43 -9.80 0.46
C ALA A 100 -5.10 -10.59 -0.81
N VAL A 101 -5.61 -10.14 -1.97
CA VAL A 101 -5.23 -10.72 -3.28
C VAL A 101 -3.72 -10.61 -3.50
N GLN A 102 -3.08 -9.49 -3.15
CA GLN A 102 -1.63 -9.31 -3.28
C GLN A 102 -0.85 -10.38 -2.50
N ILE A 103 -1.28 -10.67 -1.27
CA ILE A 103 -0.66 -11.69 -0.40
C ILE A 103 -0.83 -13.08 -0.99
N VAL A 104 -2.04 -13.43 -1.45
CA VAL A 104 -2.30 -14.73 -2.08
C VAL A 104 -1.45 -14.91 -3.35
N LEU A 105 -1.37 -13.87 -4.19
CA LEU A 105 -0.52 -13.90 -5.38
C LEU A 105 0.96 -14.07 -5.04
N ALA A 106 1.42 -13.47 -3.93
CA ALA A 106 2.79 -13.65 -3.45
C ALA A 106 3.07 -15.11 -3.07
N TRP A 107 2.18 -15.73 -2.28
CA TRP A 107 2.33 -17.13 -1.87
C TRP A 107 2.38 -18.09 -3.07
N ILE A 108 1.49 -17.90 -4.05
CA ILE A 108 1.47 -18.73 -5.25
C ILE A 108 2.74 -18.50 -6.09
N SER A 109 3.24 -17.26 -6.17
CA SER A 109 4.41 -16.91 -7.00
C SER A 109 5.70 -17.64 -6.59
N GLY A 110 5.81 -18.07 -5.32
CA GLY A 110 6.94 -18.89 -4.85
C GLY A 110 7.01 -20.28 -5.50
N SER A 111 5.91 -20.75 -6.10
CA SER A 111 5.87 -22.03 -6.84
C SER A 111 5.62 -21.84 -8.35
N VAL A 112 4.91 -20.76 -8.73
CA VAL A 112 4.57 -20.45 -10.12
C VAL A 112 5.04 -19.04 -10.45
N HIS A 113 6.28 -18.90 -10.91
CA HIS A 113 6.93 -17.61 -11.14
C HIS A 113 6.12 -16.64 -12.03
N ALA A 114 5.40 -17.16 -13.04
CA ALA A 114 4.55 -16.35 -13.91
C ALA A 114 3.45 -15.60 -13.16
N VAL A 115 2.96 -16.14 -12.04
CA VAL A 115 1.97 -15.47 -11.16
C VAL A 115 2.58 -14.23 -10.48
N GLY A 116 3.91 -14.16 -10.36
CA GLY A 116 4.62 -12.97 -9.90
C GLY A 116 4.33 -11.72 -10.75
N ILE A 117 3.99 -11.88 -12.04
CA ILE A 117 3.54 -10.77 -12.90
C ILE A 117 2.23 -10.19 -12.38
N LEU A 118 1.27 -11.05 -12.03
CA LEU A 118 -0.02 -10.62 -11.48
C LEU A 118 0.16 -9.95 -10.12
N HIS A 119 1.09 -10.44 -9.28
CA HIS A 119 1.47 -9.77 -8.04
C HIS A 119 2.00 -8.35 -8.32
N GLY A 120 2.93 -8.19 -9.26
CA GLY A 120 3.44 -6.87 -9.66
C GLY A 120 2.34 -5.93 -10.17
N LEU A 121 1.44 -6.42 -11.03
CA LEU A 121 0.33 -5.63 -11.57
C LEU A 121 -0.67 -5.21 -10.48
N ASN A 122 -1.01 -6.12 -9.57
CA ASN A 122 -1.94 -5.81 -8.47
C ASN A 122 -1.34 -4.80 -7.47
N ALA A 123 -0.01 -4.76 -7.30
CA ALA A 123 0.65 -3.68 -6.54
C ALA A 123 0.38 -2.30 -7.16
N LEU A 124 0.41 -2.19 -8.50
CA LEU A 124 0.08 -0.95 -9.22
C LEU A 124 -1.40 -0.57 -9.05
N VAL A 125 -2.30 -1.55 -9.02
CA VAL A 125 -3.72 -1.31 -8.72
C VAL A 125 -3.89 -0.76 -7.31
N ILE A 126 -3.24 -1.35 -6.30
CA ILE A 126 -3.28 -0.85 -4.92
C ILE A 126 -2.73 0.57 -4.83
N PHE A 127 -1.59 0.85 -5.49
CA PHE A 127 -1.01 2.19 -5.59
C PHE A 127 -1.99 3.19 -6.19
N GLY A 128 -2.56 2.88 -7.36
CA GLY A 128 -3.54 3.74 -8.02
C GLY A 128 -4.79 3.97 -7.19
N LEU A 129 -5.32 2.93 -6.56
CA LEU A 129 -6.53 2.98 -5.73
C LEU A 129 -6.34 3.85 -4.47
N THR A 130 -5.25 3.64 -3.74
CA THR A 130 -4.94 4.39 -2.52
C THR A 130 -4.56 5.84 -2.83
N GLY A 131 -3.84 6.08 -3.92
CA GLY A 131 -3.55 7.44 -4.43
C GLY A 131 -4.81 8.18 -4.87
N TYR A 132 -5.71 7.51 -5.60
CA TYR A 132 -7.01 8.06 -6.00
C TYR A 132 -7.85 8.47 -4.78
N LEU A 133 -7.99 7.59 -3.78
CA LEU A 133 -8.74 7.87 -2.56
C LEU A 133 -8.12 9.03 -1.76
N THR A 134 -6.79 9.07 -1.66
CA THR A 134 -6.07 10.18 -1.04
C THR A 134 -6.43 11.50 -1.73
N GLY A 135 -6.25 11.56 -3.05
CA GLY A 135 -6.57 12.76 -3.84
C GLY A 135 -8.04 13.18 -3.73
N GLN A 136 -8.96 12.20 -3.75
CA GLN A 136 -10.39 12.46 -3.57
C GLN A 136 -10.67 13.15 -2.24
N GLN A 137 -10.11 12.64 -1.14
CA GLN A 137 -10.39 13.20 0.19
C GLN A 137 -9.78 14.57 0.41
N TRP A 138 -8.60 14.84 -0.16
CA TRP A 138 -7.99 16.18 -0.10
C TRP A 138 -8.73 17.19 -0.97
N ARG A 139 -9.21 16.81 -2.16
CA ARG A 139 -10.09 17.68 -2.97
C ARG A 139 -11.39 18.02 -2.25
N ALA A 140 -12.05 17.03 -1.64
CA ALA A 140 -13.27 17.24 -0.87
C ALA A 140 -13.05 18.16 0.34
N ALA A 141 -11.94 17.99 1.06
CA ALA A 141 -11.59 18.86 2.19
C ALA A 141 -11.37 20.31 1.75
N ARG A 142 -10.62 20.54 0.66
CA ARG A 142 -10.39 21.89 0.12
C ARG A 142 -11.68 22.57 -0.32
N ALA A 143 -12.57 21.84 -1.00
CA ALA A 143 -13.88 22.37 -1.42
C ALA A 143 -14.72 22.80 -0.20
N ALA A 144 -14.72 22.02 0.88
CA ALA A 144 -15.45 22.37 2.10
C ALA A 144 -14.90 23.63 2.81
N THR A 145 -13.60 23.93 2.68
CA THR A 145 -13.01 25.16 3.21
C THR A 145 -13.45 26.40 2.42
N VAL A 146 -13.57 26.30 1.09
CA VAL A 146 -13.95 27.42 0.22
C VAL A 146 -15.41 27.84 0.42
N THR A 147 -16.31 26.90 0.76
CA THR A 147 -17.75 27.17 0.94
C THR A 147 -18.11 27.63 2.36
N ALA A 148 -17.16 27.74 3.30
CA ALA A 148 -17.45 28.22 4.64
C ALA A 148 -17.77 29.74 4.61
N PRO A 149 -18.93 30.20 5.12
CA PRO A 149 -19.27 31.62 5.09
C PRO A 149 -18.24 32.44 5.89
N ALA A 150 -17.85 33.61 5.35
CA ALA A 150 -17.07 34.58 6.10
C ALA A 150 -17.83 34.94 7.38
N ALA A 151 -17.13 34.88 8.53
CA ALA A 151 -17.71 35.28 9.80
C ALA A 151 -18.28 36.71 9.69
N PRO A 152 -19.47 37.00 10.22
CA PRO A 152 -20.01 38.36 10.23
C PRO A 152 -18.99 39.28 10.92
N GLN A 153 -18.55 40.33 10.21
CA GLN A 153 -17.76 41.37 10.86
C GLN A 153 -18.68 42.06 11.86
N MET A 154 -18.39 41.92 13.15
CA MET A 154 -19.02 42.72 14.19
C MET A 154 -18.50 44.14 14.03
N THR A 155 -19.29 44.98 13.38
CA THR A 155 -19.16 46.45 13.38
C THR A 155 -19.99 47.04 14.49
#